data_AF-A0A0N0P312-F1
#
_entry.id   AF-A0A0N0P312-F1
#
_cell.length_a   1.000
_cell.length_b   1.000
_cell.length_c   1.000
_cell.angle_alpha   90.00
_cell.angle_beta   90.00
_cell.angle_gamma   90.00
#
_symmetry.space_group_name_H-M   'P 1'
#
loop_
_entity.id
_entity.type
_entity.pdbx_description
1 polymer ?
#
loop_
_entity_poly.entity_id
_entity_poly.type
_entity_poly.pdbx_seq_one_letter_code
_entity_poly.pdbx_strand_id
1 'polypeptide(L)'
;MFRGSARALHLRAEAASMEMRKLLPLLPSRTRDSIPSAHSVASLIVSTAFANTMNHSSVSHSRDCPVLAKMLPLSRIGSEPSFTSRPCANCVRERVHYLASVVFCEDFEQRCFKCNTVHQNVCIERTNKEIVAPATPLACEVEATFGSLSALKERIQQFSNAVMSPGRLWIVYSSPTGDKPRGGINVLSLPGCKVPLVYGLWPLAVVNLSEERICCELERHIKSAGDRAAVGAETQLPAWSHAARTQSTAAAMSDEVEPSLYNRAMERFNLSELQAVVAKRALGTMNWAFVEEQLASAQTYYNSAERANTRQEYRKGKEQLAAMRAMSRLKDSGAVIHAADSVTISSSHPTALAAEAEKEFVSSPIAAQAASTKAAPTEAVNAEASMTVAQHGAGAAGTTFSAPASAAGGGSTGEKLYTDVESSSAPVAASGPLPVQQPDGTWEYHYDNGDVTKVRKDGTKVFQTKDLTTTVYGSGDTLFEYPNNTSILDRADGVRITTYADGTTQEERLK
;
A
#
# COMPACT_ATOMS: atom_id res chain seq x y z
N MET A 1 7.86 -47.44 -6.79
CA MET A 1 6.81 -47.13 -7.79
C MET A 1 5.92 -45.97 -7.33
N PHE A 2 6.50 -44.86 -6.84
CA PHE A 2 5.78 -43.62 -6.55
C PHE A 2 6.51 -42.45 -7.21
N ARG A 3 6.34 -42.32 -8.54
CA ARG A 3 6.46 -41.06 -9.25
C ARG A 3 5.20 -40.23 -8.97
N GLY A 4 4.96 -39.91 -7.70
CA GLY A 4 3.93 -38.96 -7.31
C GLY A 4 4.52 -37.57 -7.46
N SER A 5 4.32 -36.97 -8.63
CA SER A 5 4.70 -35.58 -8.90
C SER A 5 4.03 -34.69 -7.86
N ALA A 6 4.77 -34.29 -6.82
CA ALA A 6 4.42 -33.19 -5.93
C ALA A 6 4.58 -31.85 -6.69
N ARG A 7 3.99 -31.76 -7.89
CA ARG A 7 3.63 -30.49 -8.49
C ARG A 7 2.51 -29.93 -7.61
N ALA A 8 2.90 -29.20 -6.57
CA ALA A 8 2.01 -28.24 -5.94
C ALA A 8 1.30 -27.46 -7.05
N LEU A 9 -0.02 -27.30 -6.91
CA LEU A 9 -0.98 -26.82 -7.89
C LEU A 9 -0.69 -25.37 -8.37
N HIS A 10 0.43 -25.15 -9.05
CA HIS A 10 0.74 -23.90 -9.71
C HIS A 10 0.03 -23.89 -11.06
N LEU A 11 -0.93 -22.98 -11.19
CA LEU A 11 -1.59 -22.73 -12.46
C LEU A 11 -0.61 -21.96 -13.35
N ARG A 12 -0.15 -22.59 -14.43
CA ARG A 12 0.72 -21.92 -15.43
C ARG A 12 -0.02 -20.75 -16.09
N ALA A 13 0.70 -19.73 -16.54
CA ALA A 13 0.13 -18.55 -17.21
C ALA A 13 -0.78 -18.91 -18.40
N GLU A 14 -0.47 -19.97 -19.16
CA GLU A 14 -1.33 -20.43 -20.27
C GLU A 14 -2.70 -20.92 -19.77
N ALA A 15 -2.71 -21.76 -18.73
CA ALA A 15 -3.94 -22.26 -18.11
C ALA A 15 -4.71 -21.13 -17.44
N ALA A 16 -4.00 -20.21 -16.76
CA ALA A 16 -4.59 -19.02 -16.16
C ALA A 16 -5.23 -18.11 -17.22
N SER A 17 -4.57 -17.94 -18.37
CA SER A 17 -5.09 -17.15 -19.50
C SER A 17 -6.34 -17.79 -20.09
N MET A 18 -6.37 -19.12 -20.25
CA MET A 18 -7.54 -19.84 -20.74
C MET A 18 -8.73 -19.72 -19.79
N GLU A 19 -8.51 -19.85 -18.49
CA GLU A 19 -9.57 -19.69 -17.49
C GLU A 19 -10.05 -18.23 -17.43
N MET A 20 -9.12 -17.27 -17.48
CA MET A 20 -9.46 -15.85 -17.50
C MET A 20 -10.35 -15.49 -18.69
N ARG A 21 -10.09 -16.02 -19.89
CA ARG A 21 -10.97 -15.83 -21.07
C ARG A 21 -12.40 -16.29 -20.85
N LYS A 22 -12.63 -17.32 -20.03
CA LYS A 22 -13.98 -17.80 -19.68
C LYS A 22 -14.67 -16.89 -18.67
N LEU A 23 -13.90 -16.27 -17.77
CA LEU A 23 -14.42 -15.45 -16.68
C LEU A 23 -14.60 -13.98 -17.04
N LEU A 24 -13.84 -13.46 -18.01
CA LEU A 24 -13.92 -12.05 -18.43
C LEU A 24 -15.33 -11.62 -18.86
N PRO A 25 -16.11 -12.41 -19.64
CA PRO A 25 -17.49 -12.06 -20.00
C PRO A 25 -18.44 -11.96 -18.79
N LEU A 26 -18.08 -12.58 -17.66
CA LEU A 26 -18.87 -12.58 -16.43
C LEU A 26 -18.49 -11.44 -15.46
N LEU A 27 -17.42 -10.69 -15.78
CA LEU A 27 -16.98 -9.58 -14.95
C LEU A 27 -17.94 -8.39 -15.15
N PRO A 28 -18.52 -7.80 -14.09
CA PRO A 28 -19.42 -6.66 -14.24
C PRO A 28 -18.67 -5.45 -14.80
N SER A 29 -19.00 -5.06 -16.03
CA SER A 29 -18.48 -3.84 -16.66
C SER A 29 -19.15 -2.60 -16.06
N ARG A 30 -18.34 -1.68 -15.53
CA ARG A 30 -18.81 -0.39 -14.99
C ARG A 30 -19.16 0.62 -16.08
N THR A 31 -18.65 0.43 -17.30
CA THR A 31 -18.91 1.28 -18.45
C THR A 31 -19.79 0.54 -19.43
N ARG A 32 -20.99 1.09 -19.68
CA ARG A 32 -21.94 0.60 -20.70
C ARG A 32 -21.44 0.91 -22.12
N ASP A 33 -20.36 1.68 -22.23
CA ASP A 33 -19.72 2.07 -23.47
C ASP A 33 -18.51 1.18 -23.73
N SER A 34 -18.58 0.47 -24.87
CA SER A 34 -17.56 -0.37 -25.50
C SER A 34 -16.64 -1.18 -24.57
N ILE A 35 -16.91 -2.49 -24.48
CA ILE A 35 -15.90 -3.45 -24.00
C ILE A 35 -14.69 -3.34 -24.95
N PRO A 36 -13.50 -2.96 -24.46
CA PRO A 36 -12.31 -2.93 -25.29
C PRO A 36 -12.06 -4.32 -25.88
N SER A 37 -11.72 -4.42 -27.17
CA SER A 37 -11.39 -5.70 -27.82
C SER A 37 -10.16 -6.38 -27.22
N ALA A 38 -9.35 -5.65 -26.45
CA ALA A 38 -8.22 -6.16 -25.70
C ALA A 38 -8.14 -5.52 -24.30
N HIS A 39 -8.04 -6.36 -23.27
CA HIS A 39 -7.74 -5.94 -21.91
C HIS A 39 -6.26 -6.17 -21.60
N SER A 40 -5.55 -5.13 -21.18
CA SER A 40 -4.23 -5.31 -20.56
C SER A 40 -4.38 -6.00 -19.21
N VAL A 41 -3.53 -6.99 -18.94
CA VAL A 41 -3.49 -7.73 -17.66
C VAL A 41 -3.28 -6.77 -16.48
N ALA A 42 -2.43 -5.74 -16.64
CA ALA A 42 -2.21 -4.73 -15.61
C ALA A 42 -3.50 -3.94 -15.28
N SER A 43 -4.29 -3.60 -16.29
CA SER A 43 -5.57 -2.90 -16.10
C SER A 43 -6.60 -3.80 -15.42
N LEU A 44 -6.63 -5.10 -15.76
CA LEU A 44 -7.48 -6.09 -15.07
C LEU A 44 -7.11 -6.20 -13.59
N ILE A 45 -5.82 -6.27 -13.26
CA ILE A 45 -5.36 -6.32 -11.87
C ILE A 45 -5.86 -5.10 -11.10
N VAL A 46 -5.61 -3.88 -11.58
CA VAL A 46 -5.96 -2.65 -10.86
C VAL A 46 -7.48 -2.50 -10.74
N SER A 47 -8.24 -2.80 -11.79
CA SER A 47 -9.71 -2.72 -11.77
C SER A 47 -10.39 -3.75 -10.87
N THR A 48 -9.71 -4.87 -10.59
CA THR A 48 -10.24 -5.96 -9.74
C THR A 48 -9.67 -5.97 -8.31
N ALA A 49 -8.63 -5.19 -8.04
CA ALA A 49 -7.87 -5.21 -6.78
C ALA A 49 -8.68 -4.79 -5.55
N PHE A 50 -9.53 -3.77 -5.67
CA PHE A 50 -10.31 -3.26 -4.56
C PHE A 50 -11.79 -3.54 -4.80
N ALA A 51 -12.32 -4.49 -4.05
CA ALA A 51 -13.75 -4.63 -3.90
C ALA A 51 -14.21 -3.37 -3.13
N ASN A 52 -14.87 -2.43 -3.80
CA ASN A 52 -15.32 -1.15 -3.24
C ASN A 52 -16.20 -1.35 -1.99
N THR A 53 -15.59 -1.41 -0.80
CA THR A 53 -16.29 -1.54 0.48
C THR A 53 -17.11 -0.30 0.83
N MET A 54 -16.84 0.85 0.18
CA MET A 54 -17.55 2.11 0.46
C MET A 54 -19.00 2.16 -0.04
N ASN A 55 -19.43 1.23 -0.90
CA ASN A 55 -20.84 1.05 -1.24
C ASN A 55 -21.23 -0.38 -0.81
N HIS A 56 -21.68 -0.52 0.44
CA HIS A 56 -22.14 -1.79 1.05
C HIS A 56 -23.16 -2.58 0.20
N SER A 57 -23.78 -1.97 -0.82
CA SER A 57 -24.71 -2.62 -1.73
C SER A 57 -24.08 -3.28 -2.98
N SER A 58 -22.84 -2.94 -3.35
CA SER A 58 -22.23 -3.38 -4.63
C SER A 58 -21.16 -4.48 -4.50
N VAL A 59 -20.86 -4.87 -3.26
CA VAL A 59 -19.78 -5.81 -2.89
C VAL A 59 -20.29 -6.85 -1.89
N SER A 60 -21.58 -7.14 -1.86
CA SER A 60 -22.08 -8.33 -1.18
C SER A 60 -22.01 -9.54 -2.11
N HIS A 61 -21.69 -10.71 -1.55
CA HIS A 61 -21.95 -11.96 -2.26
C HIS A 61 -23.44 -12.05 -2.57
N SER A 62 -23.81 -12.74 -3.65
CA SER A 62 -25.21 -13.11 -3.87
C SER A 62 -25.68 -13.95 -2.68
N ARG A 63 -26.97 -13.83 -2.31
CA ARG A 63 -27.55 -14.54 -1.14
C ARG A 63 -27.24 -16.04 -1.18
N ASP A 64 -27.30 -16.64 -2.38
CA ASP A 64 -27.03 -18.07 -2.61
C ASP A 64 -25.65 -18.33 -3.24
N CYS A 65 -24.63 -17.57 -2.85
CA CYS A 65 -23.28 -17.73 -3.42
C CYS A 65 -22.70 -19.13 -3.09
N PRO A 66 -22.47 -20.01 -4.09
CA PRO A 66 -22.01 -21.38 -3.84
C PRO A 66 -20.57 -21.44 -3.33
N VAL A 67 -19.76 -20.40 -3.60
CA VAL A 67 -18.40 -20.29 -3.08
C VAL A 67 -18.41 -19.95 -1.59
N LEU A 68 -19.26 -19.00 -1.18
CA LEU A 68 -19.41 -18.63 0.24
C LEU A 68 -19.99 -19.80 1.06
N ALA A 69 -20.94 -20.54 0.49
CA ALA A 69 -21.48 -21.75 1.06
C ALA A 69 -20.52 -22.96 1.00
N LYS A 70 -19.30 -22.79 0.48
CA LYS A 70 -18.28 -23.84 0.31
C LYS A 70 -18.72 -25.03 -0.56
N MET A 71 -19.78 -24.88 -1.35
CA MET A 71 -20.27 -25.90 -2.29
C MET A 71 -19.47 -25.93 -3.60
N LEU A 72 -18.87 -24.80 -3.99
CA LEU A 72 -18.05 -24.68 -5.19
C LEU A 72 -16.72 -24.00 -4.86
N PRO A 73 -15.55 -24.65 -5.06
CA PRO A 73 -14.27 -23.99 -4.85
C PRO A 73 -14.04 -22.86 -5.86
N LEU A 74 -13.40 -21.78 -5.40
CA LEU A 74 -13.13 -20.59 -6.22
C LEU A 74 -12.34 -20.91 -7.51
N SER A 75 -11.52 -21.95 -7.50
CA SER A 75 -10.73 -22.40 -8.66
C SER A 75 -11.54 -23.08 -9.76
N ARG A 76 -12.81 -23.45 -9.51
CA ARG A 76 -13.67 -24.17 -10.47
C ARG A 76 -14.83 -23.32 -11.01
N ILE A 77 -14.94 -22.06 -10.60
CA ILE A 77 -16.06 -21.21 -11.00
C ILE A 77 -16.12 -20.96 -12.51
N GLY A 78 -14.98 -21.04 -13.22
CA GLY A 78 -14.91 -20.89 -14.69
C GLY A 78 -15.26 -22.16 -15.47
N SER A 79 -15.37 -23.30 -14.80
CA SER A 79 -15.76 -24.59 -15.42
C SER A 79 -17.18 -25.00 -15.08
N GLU A 80 -17.79 -24.41 -14.05
CA GLU A 80 -19.08 -24.82 -13.52
C GLU A 80 -20.25 -24.08 -14.20
N PRO A 81 -21.08 -24.75 -15.03
CA PRO A 81 -22.15 -24.09 -15.77
C PRO A 81 -23.23 -23.46 -14.88
N SER A 82 -23.50 -24.09 -13.73
CA SER A 82 -24.47 -23.56 -12.76
C SER A 82 -24.05 -22.19 -12.24
N PHE A 83 -22.74 -21.99 -12.01
CA PHE A 83 -22.19 -20.71 -11.60
C PHE A 83 -22.17 -19.68 -12.74
N THR A 84 -21.78 -20.06 -13.95
CA THR A 84 -21.71 -19.12 -15.08
C THR A 84 -23.09 -18.57 -15.47
N SER A 85 -24.16 -19.33 -15.21
CA SER A 85 -25.54 -18.88 -15.41
C SER A 85 -25.99 -17.78 -14.42
N ARG A 86 -25.44 -17.80 -13.20
CA ARG A 86 -25.77 -16.85 -12.11
C ARG A 86 -24.49 -16.48 -11.34
N PRO A 87 -23.58 -15.72 -11.96
CA PRO A 87 -22.26 -15.49 -11.39
C PRO A 87 -22.34 -14.58 -10.16
N CYS A 88 -21.59 -14.93 -9.12
CA CYS A 88 -21.31 -14.00 -8.04
C CYS A 88 -20.18 -13.05 -8.46
N ALA A 89 -20.51 -11.78 -8.65
CA ALA A 89 -19.59 -10.73 -9.11
C ALA A 89 -18.29 -10.65 -8.29
N ASN A 90 -18.38 -10.79 -6.96
CA ASN A 90 -17.20 -10.78 -6.09
C ASN A 90 -16.28 -11.97 -6.34
N CYS A 91 -16.83 -13.18 -6.44
CA CYS A 91 -16.04 -14.38 -6.69
C CYS A 91 -15.38 -14.33 -8.08
N VAL A 92 -16.11 -13.86 -9.11
CA VAL A 92 -15.53 -13.65 -10.44
C VAL A 92 -14.39 -12.64 -10.37
N ARG A 93 -14.61 -11.48 -9.71
CA ARG A 93 -13.59 -10.45 -9.55
C ARG A 93 -12.34 -10.98 -8.85
N GLU A 94 -12.50 -11.67 -7.73
CA GLU A 94 -11.40 -12.23 -6.95
C GLU A 94 -10.61 -13.27 -7.76
N ARG A 95 -11.32 -14.16 -8.47
CA ARG A 95 -10.65 -15.16 -9.31
C ARG A 95 -9.92 -14.52 -10.48
N VAL A 96 -10.54 -13.57 -11.19
CA VAL A 96 -9.90 -12.83 -12.28
C VAL A 96 -8.68 -12.05 -11.78
N HIS A 97 -8.77 -11.41 -10.61
CA HIS A 97 -7.64 -10.71 -10.00
C HIS A 97 -6.46 -11.64 -9.76
N TYR A 98 -6.71 -12.82 -9.18
CA TYR A 98 -5.69 -13.84 -8.95
C TYR A 98 -5.07 -14.32 -10.27
N LEU A 99 -5.90 -14.71 -11.26
CA LEU A 99 -5.43 -15.21 -12.54
C LEU A 99 -4.60 -14.17 -13.31
N ALA A 100 -5.08 -12.93 -13.36
CA ALA A 100 -4.36 -11.83 -14.00
C ALA A 100 -3.01 -11.59 -13.31
N SER A 101 -2.97 -11.65 -11.98
CA SER A 101 -1.74 -11.47 -11.21
C SER A 101 -0.74 -12.61 -11.44
N VAL A 102 -1.19 -13.86 -11.55
CA VAL A 102 -0.34 -15.01 -11.93
C VAL A 102 0.27 -14.80 -13.30
N VAL A 103 -0.55 -14.50 -14.32
CA VAL A 103 -0.09 -14.27 -15.69
C VAL A 103 0.91 -13.12 -15.74
N PHE A 104 0.62 -12.02 -15.05
CA PHE A 104 1.51 -10.87 -14.95
C PHE A 104 2.85 -11.25 -14.32
N CYS A 105 2.83 -11.95 -13.18
CA CYS A 105 4.06 -12.36 -12.49
C CYS A 105 4.94 -13.25 -13.37
N GLU A 106 4.37 -14.25 -14.04
CA GLU A 106 5.12 -15.17 -14.90
C GLU A 106 5.69 -14.47 -16.14
N ASP A 107 4.91 -13.64 -16.84
CA ASP A 107 5.40 -12.89 -18.01
C ASP A 107 6.49 -11.89 -17.60
N PHE A 108 6.29 -11.17 -16.49
CA PHE A 108 7.26 -10.20 -16.00
C PHE A 108 8.56 -10.88 -15.54
N GLU A 109 8.47 -12.00 -14.81
CA GLU A 109 9.63 -12.83 -14.45
C GLU A 109 10.39 -13.27 -15.69
N GLN A 110 9.70 -13.79 -16.71
CA GLN A 110 10.35 -14.20 -17.96
C GLN A 110 11.08 -13.03 -18.62
N ARG A 111 10.52 -11.83 -18.66
CA ARG A 111 11.18 -10.65 -19.25
C ARG A 111 12.40 -10.21 -18.44
N CYS A 112 12.34 -10.29 -17.12
CA CYS A 112 13.48 -10.00 -16.24
C CYS A 112 14.65 -10.98 -16.43
N PHE A 113 14.42 -12.20 -16.92
CA PHE A 113 15.47 -13.23 -17.08
C PHE A 113 15.71 -13.68 -18.52
N LYS A 114 15.00 -13.12 -19.51
CA LYS A 114 15.24 -13.40 -20.93
C LYS A 114 16.63 -12.89 -21.30
N CYS A 115 17.55 -13.83 -21.55
CA CYS A 115 18.85 -13.54 -22.13
C CYS A 115 18.65 -12.91 -23.51
N ASN A 116 18.91 -11.61 -23.61
CA ASN A 116 19.01 -10.95 -24.90
C ASN A 116 20.39 -11.30 -25.46
N THR A 117 20.46 -12.31 -26.33
CA THR A 117 21.70 -12.79 -26.97
C THR A 117 22.47 -11.66 -27.69
N VAL A 118 21.76 -10.62 -28.12
CA VAL A 118 22.35 -9.44 -28.78
C VAL A 118 23.13 -8.55 -27.80
N HIS A 119 22.74 -8.46 -26.52
CA HIS A 119 23.43 -7.63 -25.53
C HIS A 119 24.53 -8.36 -24.75
N GLN A 120 24.51 -9.70 -24.71
CA GLN A 120 25.59 -10.47 -24.09
C GLN A 120 26.93 -10.27 -24.80
N ASN A 121 26.92 -10.18 -26.14
CA ASN A 121 28.15 -9.93 -26.90
C ASN A 121 28.74 -8.52 -26.62
N VAL A 122 27.89 -7.52 -26.36
CA VAL A 122 28.32 -6.16 -26.03
C VAL A 122 28.88 -6.04 -24.59
N CYS A 123 28.35 -6.82 -23.64
CA CYS A 123 28.86 -6.83 -22.27
C CYS A 123 30.15 -7.66 -22.11
N ILE A 124 30.33 -8.74 -22.90
CA ILE A 124 31.55 -9.56 -22.85
C ILE A 124 32.73 -8.85 -23.56
N GLU A 125 32.50 -8.03 -24.58
CA GLU A 125 33.57 -7.23 -25.19
C GLU A 125 34.02 -6.02 -24.33
N ARG A 126 33.18 -5.55 -23.39
CA ARG A 126 33.51 -4.45 -22.47
C ARG A 126 34.44 -4.81 -21.33
N THR A 127 34.65 -6.10 -21.03
CA THR A 127 35.62 -6.51 -20.00
C THR A 127 37.09 -6.32 -20.38
N ASN A 128 37.39 -5.94 -21.63
CA ASN A 128 38.78 -5.77 -22.11
C ASN A 128 39.18 -4.35 -22.51
N LYS A 129 38.35 -3.32 -22.29
CA LYS A 129 38.75 -1.91 -22.47
C LYS A 129 38.01 -1.02 -21.48
N GLU A 130 38.75 -0.46 -20.52
CA GLU A 130 38.35 0.71 -19.71
C GLU A 130 38.07 1.89 -20.65
N ILE A 131 36.86 1.95 -21.18
CA ILE A 131 36.27 3.19 -21.67
C ILE A 131 35.15 3.47 -20.68
N VAL A 132 35.26 4.60 -19.98
CA VAL A 132 34.24 5.13 -19.08
C VAL A 132 32.98 5.35 -19.91
N ALA A 133 32.12 4.33 -19.98
CA ALA A 133 30.81 4.46 -20.57
C ALA A 133 30.00 5.42 -19.69
N PRO A 134 29.18 6.31 -20.27
CA PRO A 134 28.31 7.17 -19.49
C PRO A 134 27.43 6.30 -18.57
N ALA A 135 27.32 6.70 -17.31
CA ALA A 135 26.48 6.03 -16.33
C ALA A 135 25.04 5.94 -16.88
N THR A 136 24.46 4.75 -16.86
CA THR A 136 23.08 4.57 -17.31
C THR A 136 22.13 5.31 -16.35
N PRO A 137 20.98 5.82 -16.81
CA PRO A 137 19.94 6.39 -15.95
C PRO A 137 19.62 5.51 -14.74
N LEU A 138 19.61 4.18 -14.92
CA LEU A 138 19.43 3.22 -13.85
C LEU A 138 20.58 3.26 -12.84
N ALA A 139 21.84 3.30 -13.28
CA ALA A 139 22.99 3.39 -12.39
C ALA A 139 22.94 4.68 -11.55
N CYS A 140 22.65 5.82 -12.19
CA CYS A 140 22.51 7.10 -11.48
C CYS A 140 21.40 7.06 -10.42
N GLU A 141 20.25 6.47 -10.73
CA GLU A 141 19.12 6.37 -9.80
C GLU A 141 19.42 5.41 -8.62
N VAL A 142 20.12 4.30 -8.91
CA VAL A 142 20.56 3.33 -7.90
C VAL A 142 21.64 3.94 -7.01
N GLU A 143 22.60 4.68 -7.56
CA GLU A 143 23.61 5.40 -6.77
C GLU A 143 22.96 6.49 -5.91
N ALA A 144 22.00 7.23 -6.44
CA ALA A 144 21.26 8.24 -5.67
C ALA A 144 20.47 7.63 -4.50
N THR A 145 19.92 6.42 -4.66
CA THR A 145 19.04 5.80 -3.66
C THR A 145 19.79 4.87 -2.68
N PHE A 146 20.76 4.11 -3.17
CA PHE A 146 21.47 3.06 -2.42
C PHE A 146 22.98 3.30 -2.32
N GLY A 147 23.51 4.35 -2.94
CA GLY A 147 24.95 4.64 -3.00
C GLY A 147 25.70 3.82 -4.03
N SER A 148 25.35 2.53 -4.23
CA SER A 148 25.94 1.69 -5.26
C SER A 148 25.05 0.53 -5.68
N LEU A 149 25.34 -0.06 -6.85
CA LEU A 149 24.68 -1.30 -7.29
C LEU A 149 24.95 -2.48 -6.34
N SER A 150 26.11 -2.52 -5.72
CA SER A 150 26.45 -3.55 -4.72
C SER A 150 25.57 -3.43 -3.47
N ALA A 151 25.36 -2.21 -2.98
CA ALA A 151 24.47 -1.95 -1.84
C ALA A 151 23.01 -2.33 -2.16
N LEU A 152 22.53 -2.10 -3.40
CA LEU A 152 21.22 -2.59 -3.84
C LEU A 152 21.14 -4.13 -3.78
N LYS A 153 22.18 -4.83 -4.27
CA LYS A 153 22.22 -6.31 -4.24
C LYS A 153 22.22 -6.84 -2.81
N GLU A 154 23.00 -6.23 -1.92
CA GLU A 154 23.02 -6.56 -0.49
C GLU A 154 21.66 -6.32 0.15
N ARG A 155 20.99 -5.20 -0.17
CA ARG A 155 19.65 -4.90 0.34
C ARG A 155 18.65 -5.96 -0.10
N ILE A 156 18.69 -6.37 -1.37
CA ILE A 156 17.84 -7.45 -1.89
C ILE A 156 18.09 -8.77 -1.14
N GLN A 157 19.35 -9.09 -0.84
CA GLN A 157 19.71 -10.28 -0.09
C GLN A 157 19.25 -10.22 1.39
N GLN A 158 19.31 -9.05 2.02
CA GLN A 158 18.73 -8.84 3.35
C GLN A 158 17.22 -9.08 3.33
N PHE A 159 16.52 -8.50 2.34
CA PHE A 159 15.08 -8.69 2.20
C PHE A 159 14.70 -10.13 1.89
N SER A 160 15.49 -10.88 1.11
CA SER A 160 15.21 -12.30 0.82
C SER A 160 15.25 -13.15 2.09
N ASN A 161 16.10 -12.81 3.05
CA ASN A 161 16.25 -13.55 4.31
C ASN A 161 15.17 -13.19 5.34
N ALA A 162 14.59 -12.00 5.24
CA ALA A 162 13.55 -11.51 6.13
C ALA A 162 12.12 -11.91 5.69
N VAL A 163 11.97 -12.65 4.59
CA VAL A 163 10.66 -12.99 4.03
C VAL A 163 9.93 -14.01 4.92
N MET A 164 8.83 -13.57 5.55
CA MET A 164 7.98 -14.41 6.40
C MET A 164 7.11 -15.41 5.63
N SER A 165 6.92 -15.23 4.32
CA SER A 165 6.06 -16.08 3.49
C SER A 165 6.55 -16.17 2.05
N PRO A 166 6.57 -17.37 1.43
CA PRO A 166 7.03 -17.53 0.05
C PRO A 166 6.23 -16.65 -0.91
N GLY A 167 6.93 -16.07 -1.88
CA GLY A 167 6.35 -15.05 -2.73
C GLY A 167 7.36 -14.48 -3.72
N ARG A 168 7.27 -13.18 -3.97
CA ARG A 168 8.13 -12.48 -4.93
C ARG A 168 8.70 -11.22 -4.31
N LEU A 169 9.98 -11.00 -4.53
CA LEU A 169 10.64 -9.75 -4.20
C LEU A 169 10.59 -8.85 -5.43
N TRP A 170 10.12 -7.62 -5.26
CA TRP A 170 9.94 -6.66 -6.33
C TRP A 170 10.88 -5.48 -6.13
N ILE A 171 11.51 -5.07 -7.23
CA ILE A 171 12.17 -3.77 -7.36
C ILE A 171 11.13 -2.87 -8.06
N VAL A 172 10.81 -1.74 -7.46
CA VAL A 172 9.76 -0.85 -7.95
C VAL A 172 10.22 0.60 -7.98
N TYR A 173 9.59 1.39 -8.84
CA TYR A 173 9.71 2.83 -8.84
C TYR A 173 8.51 3.46 -8.14
N SER A 174 8.79 4.37 -7.21
CA SER A 174 7.78 5.14 -6.48
C SER A 174 7.72 6.56 -7.03
N SER A 175 6.50 7.06 -7.24
CA SER A 175 6.27 8.43 -7.71
C SER A 175 6.94 9.44 -6.76
N PRO A 176 7.46 10.57 -7.26
CA PRO A 176 7.91 11.66 -6.41
C PRO A 176 6.77 12.09 -5.47
N THR A 177 7.07 12.11 -4.17
CA THR A 177 6.21 12.63 -3.11
C THR A 177 6.77 13.98 -2.64
N GLY A 178 5.99 14.79 -1.91
CA GLY A 178 6.45 16.10 -1.43
C GLY A 178 7.80 16.03 -0.70
N ASP A 179 8.05 14.93 0.01
CA ASP A 179 9.29 14.69 0.76
C ASP A 179 10.43 14.11 -0.09
N LYS A 180 10.13 13.64 -1.32
CA LYS A 180 11.10 13.06 -2.27
C LYS A 180 10.86 13.63 -3.67
N PRO A 181 11.51 14.75 -4.02
CA PRO A 181 11.25 15.48 -5.28
C PRO A 181 11.67 14.68 -6.52
N ARG A 182 12.64 13.76 -6.37
CA ARG A 182 12.90 12.69 -7.32
C ARG A 182 12.25 11.44 -6.76
N GLY A 183 11.34 10.82 -7.51
CA GLY A 183 10.82 9.49 -7.16
C GLY A 183 11.98 8.52 -6.95
N GLY A 184 11.74 7.39 -6.28
CA GLY A 184 12.84 6.52 -5.84
C GLY A 184 12.63 5.05 -6.17
N ILE A 185 13.74 4.32 -6.27
CA ILE A 185 13.74 2.86 -6.39
C ILE A 185 13.56 2.25 -5.00
N ASN A 186 12.58 1.38 -4.83
CA ASN A 186 12.33 0.67 -3.58
C ASN A 186 12.32 -0.84 -3.80
N VAL A 187 12.61 -1.59 -2.74
CA VAL A 187 12.55 -3.06 -2.73
C VAL A 187 11.46 -3.49 -1.76
N LEU A 188 10.58 -4.39 -2.18
CA LEU A 188 9.47 -4.87 -1.37
C LEU A 188 9.20 -6.36 -1.61
N SER A 189 8.82 -7.07 -0.55
CA SER A 189 8.44 -8.49 -0.62
C SER A 189 6.92 -8.63 -0.59
N LEU A 190 6.34 -9.30 -1.60
CA LEU A 190 4.91 -9.58 -1.65
C LEU A 190 4.65 -11.09 -1.57
N PRO A 191 3.69 -11.52 -0.73
CA PRO A 191 3.33 -12.93 -0.61
C PRO A 191 2.60 -13.44 -1.85
N GLY A 192 2.86 -14.70 -2.21
CA GLY A 192 2.15 -15.41 -3.27
C GLY A 192 2.26 -14.71 -4.64
N CYS A 193 1.09 -14.39 -5.22
CA CYS A 193 0.99 -13.75 -6.54
C CYS A 193 0.53 -12.30 -6.46
N LYS A 194 0.65 -11.63 -5.31
CA LYS A 194 0.34 -10.20 -5.22
C LYS A 194 1.34 -9.39 -6.05
N VAL A 195 0.85 -8.31 -6.66
CA VAL A 195 1.64 -7.45 -7.54
C VAL A 195 1.68 -6.00 -7.03
N PRO A 196 2.78 -5.26 -7.29
CA PRO A 196 2.94 -3.88 -6.79
C PRO A 196 1.93 -2.88 -7.35
N LEU A 197 1.35 -3.17 -8.52
CA LEU A 197 0.37 -2.31 -9.20
C LEU A 197 -0.85 -1.98 -8.32
N VAL A 198 -1.24 -2.90 -7.43
CA VAL A 198 -2.35 -2.70 -6.48
C VAL A 198 -2.08 -1.55 -5.51
N TYR A 199 -0.80 -1.27 -5.23
CA TYR A 199 -0.37 -0.21 -4.33
C TYR A 199 0.00 1.08 -5.07
N GLY A 200 -0.24 1.15 -6.38
CA GLY A 200 0.17 2.28 -7.21
C GLY A 200 1.69 2.38 -7.42
N LEU A 201 2.41 1.28 -7.21
CA LEU A 201 3.86 1.19 -7.41
C LEU A 201 4.17 0.64 -8.80
N TRP A 202 5.18 1.21 -9.46
CA TRP A 202 5.55 0.79 -10.81
C TRP A 202 6.59 -0.35 -10.75
N PRO A 203 6.30 -1.57 -11.20
CA PRO A 203 7.24 -2.68 -11.15
C PRO A 203 8.40 -2.48 -12.15
N LEU A 204 9.64 -2.62 -11.67
CA LEU A 204 10.85 -2.55 -12.48
C LEU A 204 11.46 -3.93 -12.71
N ALA A 205 11.59 -4.72 -11.64
CA ALA A 205 12.15 -6.06 -11.68
C ALA A 205 11.48 -6.97 -10.64
N VAL A 206 11.60 -8.29 -10.84
CA VAL A 206 11.06 -9.28 -9.91
C VAL A 206 12.04 -10.43 -9.70
N VAL A 207 12.15 -10.90 -8.46
CA VAL A 207 12.88 -12.10 -8.06
C VAL A 207 11.88 -13.08 -7.46
N ASN A 208 11.78 -14.26 -8.07
CA ASN A 208 10.85 -15.29 -7.64
C ASN A 208 11.45 -16.11 -6.48
N LEU A 209 10.90 -15.89 -5.28
CA LEU A 209 11.23 -16.60 -4.04
C LEU A 209 10.07 -17.51 -3.61
N SER A 210 9.33 -18.04 -4.59
CA SER A 210 8.28 -19.01 -4.33
C SER A 210 8.85 -20.31 -3.78
N GLU A 211 8.01 -21.07 -3.09
CA GLU A 211 8.33 -22.40 -2.59
C GLU A 211 8.85 -23.32 -3.70
N GLU A 212 8.28 -23.25 -4.91
CA GLU A 212 8.73 -24.03 -6.06
C GLU A 212 10.21 -23.74 -6.39
N ARG A 213 10.61 -22.45 -6.44
CA ARG A 213 12.00 -22.08 -6.73
C ARG A 213 12.96 -22.53 -5.65
N ILE A 214 12.55 -22.41 -4.38
CA ILE A 214 13.35 -22.86 -3.25
C ILE A 214 13.50 -24.38 -3.26
N CYS A 215 12.44 -25.13 -3.53
CA CYS A 215 12.47 -26.58 -3.66
C CYS A 215 13.34 -27.05 -4.83
N CYS A 216 13.22 -26.41 -6.00
CA CYS A 216 14.11 -26.69 -7.14
C CYS A 216 15.58 -26.44 -6.79
N GLU A 217 15.85 -25.40 -5.99
CA GLU A 217 17.20 -25.10 -5.55
C GLU A 217 17.74 -26.14 -4.56
N LEU A 218 16.93 -26.55 -3.60
CA LEU A 218 17.26 -27.62 -2.67
C LEU A 218 17.56 -28.93 -3.42
N GLU A 219 16.73 -29.32 -4.38
CA GLU A 219 16.97 -30.51 -5.21
C GLU A 219 18.28 -30.42 -5.99
N ARG A 220 18.61 -29.23 -6.52
CA ARG A 220 19.87 -28.99 -7.22
C ARG A 220 21.07 -29.15 -6.30
N HIS A 221 20.98 -28.63 -5.07
CA HIS A 221 22.01 -28.80 -4.04
C HIS A 221 22.22 -30.28 -3.69
N ILE A 222 21.13 -31.03 -3.46
CA ILE A 222 21.19 -32.47 -3.16
C ILE A 222 21.85 -33.25 -4.31
N LYS A 223 21.47 -32.97 -5.57
CA LYS A 223 22.06 -33.62 -6.75
C LYS A 223 23.55 -33.28 -6.92
N SER A 224 23.95 -32.05 -6.59
CA SER A 224 25.35 -31.62 -6.72
C SER A 224 26.29 -32.20 -5.65
N ALA A 225 25.76 -32.65 -4.50
CA ALA A 225 26.53 -33.28 -3.44
C ALA A 225 26.93 -34.75 -3.75
N GLY A 226 26.37 -35.36 -4.82
CA GLY A 226 26.69 -36.71 -5.29
C GLY A 226 26.10 -37.84 -4.43
N ASP A 227 26.18 -39.09 -4.95
CA ASP A 227 25.64 -40.36 -4.41
C ASP A 227 26.10 -40.77 -2.99
N ARG A 228 26.71 -39.88 -2.19
CA ARG A 228 26.95 -40.11 -0.76
C ARG A 228 25.73 -39.80 0.12
N ALA A 229 24.72 -39.13 -0.41
CA ALA A 229 23.40 -39.04 0.19
C ALA A 229 22.50 -40.11 -0.45
N ALA A 230 22.64 -41.37 -0.01
CA ALA A 230 21.59 -42.34 -0.24
C ALA A 230 20.31 -41.78 0.39
N VAL A 231 19.38 -41.35 -0.45
CA VAL A 231 18.05 -40.89 -0.04
C VAL A 231 17.33 -42.12 0.50
N GLY A 232 17.51 -42.39 1.80
CA GLY A 232 16.53 -43.13 2.56
C GLY A 232 15.22 -42.37 2.41
N ALA A 233 14.18 -43.07 1.95
CA ALA A 233 12.83 -42.53 1.89
C ALA A 233 12.36 -42.24 3.31
N GLU A 234 12.71 -41.08 3.84
CA GLU A 234 12.24 -40.62 5.13
C GLU A 234 10.82 -40.05 4.94
N THR A 235 9.90 -40.65 5.67
CA THR A 235 8.44 -40.45 5.66
C THR A 235 7.99 -39.07 6.14
N GLN A 236 8.90 -38.12 6.35
CA GLN A 236 8.58 -36.78 6.83
C GLN A 236 9.06 -35.70 5.86
N LEU A 237 8.09 -35.12 5.16
CA LEU A 237 8.23 -33.86 4.45
C LEU A 237 8.67 -32.75 5.42
N PRO A 238 9.43 -31.74 4.97
CA PRO A 238 9.86 -30.63 5.81
C PRO A 238 8.66 -29.96 6.49
N ALA A 239 8.77 -29.67 7.79
CA ALA A 239 7.69 -29.17 8.66
C ALA A 239 7.01 -27.86 8.15
N TRP A 240 7.67 -27.14 7.25
CA TRP A 240 7.17 -25.90 6.66
C TRP A 240 6.36 -26.12 5.36
N SER A 241 6.44 -27.30 4.75
CA SER A 241 5.62 -27.64 3.59
C SER A 241 4.15 -27.67 3.97
N HIS A 242 3.27 -27.24 3.06
CA HIS A 242 1.82 -27.30 3.29
C HIS A 242 1.32 -28.75 3.51
N ALA A 243 2.05 -29.73 2.98
CA ALA A 243 1.78 -31.16 3.11
C ALA A 243 2.14 -31.72 4.51
N ALA A 244 3.13 -31.14 5.21
CA ALA A 244 3.44 -31.51 6.60
C ALA A 244 2.36 -31.04 7.60
N ARG A 245 1.61 -29.98 7.25
CA ARG A 245 0.57 -29.38 8.12
C ARG A 245 -0.81 -30.07 8.03
N THR A 246 -0.98 -31.04 7.13
CA THR A 246 -2.24 -31.77 6.91
C THR A 246 -2.18 -33.25 7.33
N GLN A 247 -1.35 -33.61 8.32
CA GLN A 247 -1.13 -35.00 8.74
C GLN A 247 -2.33 -35.67 9.45
N SER A 248 -3.41 -34.95 9.77
CA SER A 248 -4.54 -35.49 10.54
C SER A 248 -5.39 -36.56 9.82
N THR A 249 -5.09 -36.92 8.57
CA THR A 249 -5.83 -37.97 7.83
C THR A 249 -5.01 -39.21 7.46
N ALA A 250 -3.73 -39.30 7.83
CA ALA A 250 -2.87 -40.44 7.49
C ALA A 250 -2.35 -41.23 8.70
N ALA A 251 -2.74 -40.87 9.93
CA ALA A 251 -2.23 -41.47 11.17
C ALA A 251 -2.91 -42.80 11.58
N ALA A 252 -3.42 -43.59 10.62
CA ALA A 252 -4.10 -44.86 10.92
C ALA A 252 -3.27 -46.12 10.64
N MET A 253 -2.05 -46.01 10.11
CA MET A 253 -1.19 -47.16 9.83
C MET A 253 0.27 -46.76 10.01
N SER A 254 0.86 -47.03 11.17
CA SER A 254 2.29 -47.36 11.31
C SER A 254 2.59 -47.71 12.75
N ASP A 255 2.78 -49.00 12.97
CA ASP A 255 3.30 -49.58 14.20
C ASP A 255 4.82 -49.36 14.35
N GLU A 256 5.21 -49.43 15.61
CA GLU A 256 6.50 -49.30 16.25
C GLU A 256 7.74 -49.76 15.44
N VAL A 257 8.70 -48.85 15.24
CA VAL A 257 10.12 -49.18 15.10
C VAL A 257 10.97 -48.16 15.87
N GLU A 258 11.81 -48.69 16.76
CA GLU A 258 12.72 -48.00 17.66
C GLU A 258 13.72 -47.05 16.94
N PRO A 259 14.03 -45.86 17.49
CA PRO A 259 15.00 -44.95 16.90
C PRO A 259 16.41 -45.18 17.47
N SER A 260 17.26 -45.95 16.78
CA SER A 260 18.69 -45.95 17.07
C SER A 260 19.56 -45.89 15.80
N LEU A 261 20.56 -45.00 15.85
CA LEU A 261 21.77 -44.95 15.00
C LEU A 261 21.72 -44.37 13.56
N TYR A 262 20.99 -43.27 13.32
CA TYR A 262 21.16 -42.47 12.09
C TYR A 262 21.49 -40.98 12.37
N ASN A 263 22.61 -40.73 13.06
CA ASN A 263 23.25 -39.40 13.08
C ASN A 263 24.43 -39.39 12.09
N ARG A 264 24.14 -39.48 10.79
CA ARG A 264 25.13 -39.29 9.73
C ARG A 264 24.84 -37.96 9.05
N ALA A 265 25.54 -36.91 9.51
CA ALA A 265 25.74 -35.60 8.87
C ALA A 265 24.71 -35.23 7.78
N MET A 266 23.45 -34.97 8.16
CA MET A 266 22.63 -34.11 7.34
C MET A 266 23.23 -32.70 7.45
N GLU A 267 23.84 -32.22 6.37
CA GLU A 267 24.04 -30.77 6.20
C GLU A 267 22.68 -30.11 6.44
N ARG A 268 22.56 -29.41 7.56
CA ARG A 268 21.34 -28.65 7.87
C ARG A 268 21.32 -27.47 6.90
N PHE A 269 20.56 -27.61 5.82
CA PHE A 269 20.33 -26.50 4.90
C PHE A 269 19.51 -25.43 5.62
N ASN A 270 20.11 -24.26 5.80
CA ASN A 270 19.37 -23.12 6.30
C ASN A 270 18.48 -22.55 5.18
N LEU A 271 17.20 -22.35 5.45
CA LEU A 271 16.26 -21.78 4.47
C LEU A 271 16.71 -20.38 4.02
N SER A 272 17.27 -19.58 4.92
CA SER A 272 17.78 -18.25 4.59
C SER A 272 18.97 -18.33 3.62
N GLU A 273 19.82 -19.34 3.75
CA GLU A 273 20.93 -19.57 2.82
C GLU A 273 20.42 -19.96 1.43
N LEU A 274 19.43 -20.85 1.35
CA LEU A 274 18.80 -21.22 0.08
C LEU A 274 18.13 -20.00 -0.58
N GLN A 275 17.38 -19.21 0.19
CA GLN A 275 16.75 -17.98 -0.30
C GLN A 275 17.79 -16.97 -0.81
N ALA A 276 18.87 -16.77 -0.07
CA ALA A 276 19.97 -15.91 -0.49
C ALA A 276 20.65 -16.42 -1.78
N VAL A 277 20.85 -17.73 -1.92
CA VAL A 277 21.41 -18.34 -3.15
C VAL A 277 20.48 -18.13 -4.34
N VAL A 278 19.17 -18.35 -4.18
CA VAL A 278 18.16 -18.09 -5.23
C VAL A 278 18.18 -16.62 -5.63
N ALA A 279 18.15 -15.70 -4.65
CA ALA A 279 18.16 -14.26 -4.90
C ALA A 279 19.45 -13.82 -5.62
N LYS A 280 20.62 -14.27 -5.13
CA LYS A 280 21.92 -13.94 -5.73
C LYS A 280 22.02 -14.45 -7.16
N ARG A 281 21.57 -15.68 -7.45
CA ARG A 281 21.55 -16.21 -8.81
C ARG A 281 20.65 -15.39 -9.72
N ALA A 282 19.42 -15.11 -9.27
CA ALA A 282 18.47 -14.32 -10.03
C ALA A 282 19.06 -12.95 -10.40
N LEU A 283 19.66 -12.23 -9.44
CA LEU A 283 20.34 -10.96 -9.69
C LEU A 283 21.50 -11.06 -10.68
N GLY A 284 22.24 -12.17 -10.66
CA GLY A 284 23.33 -12.45 -11.60
C GLY A 284 22.85 -12.67 -13.04
N THR A 285 21.62 -13.18 -13.22
CA THR A 285 21.01 -13.44 -14.53
C THR A 285 20.00 -12.38 -14.96
N MET A 286 19.88 -11.28 -14.21
CA MET A 286 18.86 -10.27 -14.46
C MET A 286 19.18 -9.44 -15.71
N ASN A 287 18.16 -9.25 -16.56
CA ASN A 287 18.21 -8.39 -17.72
C ASN A 287 18.04 -6.93 -17.30
N TRP A 288 19.14 -6.28 -16.93
CA TRP A 288 19.16 -4.89 -16.48
C TRP A 288 18.73 -3.89 -17.57
N ALA A 289 18.85 -4.22 -18.86
CA ALA A 289 18.36 -3.37 -19.93
C ALA A 289 16.82 -3.26 -19.93
N PHE A 290 16.12 -4.37 -19.64
CA PHE A 290 14.67 -4.34 -19.45
C PHE A 290 14.28 -3.50 -18.21
N VAL A 291 15.03 -3.61 -17.11
CA VAL A 291 14.81 -2.80 -15.90
C VAL A 291 14.97 -1.31 -16.19
N GLU A 292 15.97 -0.96 -16.99
CA GLU A 292 16.21 0.42 -17.44
C GLU A 292 15.09 0.95 -18.35
N GLU A 293 14.58 0.13 -19.28
CA GLU A 293 13.41 0.46 -20.10
C GLU A 293 12.16 0.70 -19.23
N GLN A 294 11.95 -0.13 -18.20
CA GLN A 294 10.85 0.06 -17.26
C GLN A 294 11.00 1.35 -16.44
N LEU A 295 12.22 1.70 -16.02
CA LEU A 295 12.49 2.93 -15.29
C LEU A 295 12.23 4.17 -16.18
N ALA A 296 12.73 4.15 -17.42
CA ALA A 296 12.48 5.23 -18.38
C ALA A 296 10.98 5.40 -18.62
N SER A 297 10.25 4.29 -18.84
CA SER A 297 8.79 4.30 -19.01
C SER A 297 8.06 4.88 -17.80
N ALA A 298 8.50 4.53 -16.58
CA ALA A 298 7.93 5.06 -15.35
C ALA A 298 8.15 6.57 -15.24
N GLN A 299 9.38 7.04 -15.47
CA GLN A 299 9.73 8.46 -15.43
C GLN A 299 8.94 9.25 -16.47
N THR A 300 8.83 8.77 -17.71
CA THR A 300 8.01 9.40 -18.76
C THR A 300 6.54 9.48 -18.34
N TYR A 301 5.98 8.39 -17.78
CA TYR A 301 4.59 8.38 -17.31
C TYR A 301 4.35 9.38 -16.16
N TYR A 302 5.22 9.39 -15.15
CA TYR A 302 5.06 10.26 -13.98
C TYR A 302 5.24 11.74 -14.30
N ASN A 303 6.06 12.06 -15.30
CA ASN A 303 6.31 13.42 -15.78
C ASN A 303 5.34 13.85 -16.90
N SER A 304 4.41 12.99 -17.32
CA SER A 304 3.48 13.31 -18.41
C SER A 304 2.41 14.34 -18.00
N ALA A 305 2.12 15.28 -18.92
CA ALA A 305 1.05 16.25 -18.75
C ALA A 305 -0.33 15.57 -18.69
N GLU A 306 -0.54 14.50 -19.45
CA GLU A 306 -1.77 13.71 -19.46
C GLU A 306 -2.10 13.18 -18.05
N ARG A 307 -1.10 12.65 -17.33
CA ARG A 307 -1.28 12.21 -15.95
C ARG A 307 -1.65 13.37 -15.03
N ALA A 308 -1.00 14.52 -15.18
CA ALA A 308 -1.29 15.70 -14.36
C ALA A 308 -2.74 16.17 -14.56
N ASN A 309 -3.18 16.26 -15.82
CA ASN A 309 -4.55 16.63 -16.18
C ASN A 309 -5.57 15.63 -15.65
N THR A 310 -5.33 14.32 -15.84
CA THR A 310 -6.22 13.26 -15.33
C THR A 310 -6.36 13.32 -13.81
N ARG A 311 -5.26 13.60 -13.09
CA ARG A 311 -5.30 13.79 -11.63
C ARG A 311 -6.10 15.03 -11.23
N GLN A 312 -5.95 16.13 -11.96
CA GLN A 312 -6.68 17.37 -11.70
C GLN A 312 -8.18 17.19 -11.94
N GLU A 313 -8.57 16.57 -13.05
CA GLU A 313 -9.97 16.26 -13.36
C GLU A 313 -10.58 15.33 -12.32
N TYR A 314 -9.86 14.28 -11.91
CA TYR A 314 -10.31 13.39 -10.86
C TYR A 314 -10.51 14.12 -9.52
N ARG A 315 -9.58 14.99 -9.13
CA ARG A 315 -9.71 15.82 -7.92
C ARG A 315 -10.91 16.75 -7.99
N LYS A 316 -11.07 17.46 -9.11
CA LYS A 316 -12.22 18.33 -9.37
C LYS A 316 -13.53 17.56 -9.25
N GLY A 317 -13.61 16.35 -9.83
CA GLY A 317 -14.79 15.49 -9.72
C GLY A 317 -15.07 15.04 -8.27
N LYS A 318 -14.02 14.76 -7.48
CA LYS A 318 -14.15 14.42 -6.06
C LYS A 318 -14.60 15.61 -5.20
N GLU A 319 -14.05 16.80 -5.46
CA GLU A 319 -14.43 18.04 -4.79
C GLU A 319 -15.89 18.40 -5.10
N GLN A 320 -16.30 18.29 -6.37
CA GLN A 320 -17.70 18.46 -6.78
C GLN A 320 -18.63 17.46 -6.09
N LEU A 321 -18.26 16.18 -6.04
CA LEU A 321 -19.05 15.17 -5.34
C LEU A 321 -19.15 15.43 -3.84
N ALA A 322 -18.06 15.88 -3.21
CA ALA A 322 -18.04 16.25 -1.80
C ALA A 322 -18.95 17.46 -1.52
N ALA A 323 -18.88 18.49 -2.37
CA ALA A 323 -19.75 19.66 -2.29
C ALA A 323 -21.22 19.28 -2.46
N MET A 324 -21.56 18.45 -3.45
CA MET A 324 -22.93 17.96 -3.65
C MET A 324 -23.46 17.17 -2.45
N ARG A 325 -22.64 16.31 -1.84
CA ARG A 325 -23.01 15.58 -0.62
C ARG A 325 -23.19 16.50 0.59
N ALA A 326 -22.39 17.56 0.69
CA ALA A 326 -22.56 18.56 1.75
C ALA A 326 -23.86 19.34 1.56
N MET A 327 -24.17 19.75 0.33
CA MET A 327 -25.42 20.44 -0.01
C MET A 327 -26.66 19.55 0.19
N SER A 328 -26.58 18.25 -0.12
CA SER A 328 -27.71 17.33 0.13
C SER A 328 -28.02 17.23 1.63
N ARG A 329 -26.99 17.13 2.48
CA ARG A 329 -27.17 17.10 3.94
C ARG A 329 -27.81 18.38 4.48
N LEU A 330 -27.47 19.54 3.93
CA LEU A 330 -28.10 20.81 4.30
C LEU A 330 -29.58 20.85 3.91
N LYS A 331 -29.92 20.33 2.73
CA LYS A 331 -31.31 20.20 2.28
C LYS A 331 -32.10 19.27 3.20
N ASP A 332 -31.49 18.15 3.59
CA ASP A 332 -32.12 17.16 4.46
C ASP A 332 -32.26 17.66 5.92
N SER A 333 -31.43 18.61 6.35
CA SER A 333 -31.53 19.22 7.68
C SER A 333 -32.59 20.32 7.79
N GLY A 334 -33.36 20.59 6.73
CA GLY A 334 -34.42 21.61 6.71
C GLY A 334 -33.92 23.06 6.84
N ALA A 335 -32.62 23.29 6.69
CA ALA A 335 -32.03 24.62 6.76
C ALA A 335 -32.40 25.42 5.50
N VAL A 336 -33.25 26.43 5.65
CA VAL A 336 -33.62 27.35 4.57
C VAL A 336 -32.56 28.45 4.50
N ILE A 337 -31.76 28.47 3.42
CA ILE A 337 -30.89 29.61 3.12
C ILE A 337 -31.76 30.71 2.53
N HIS A 338 -32.05 31.75 3.31
CA HIS A 338 -32.62 32.99 2.78
C HIS A 338 -31.52 33.76 2.04
N ALA A 339 -31.77 34.10 0.77
CA ALA A 339 -30.80 34.70 -0.14
C ALA A 339 -30.49 36.19 0.12
N ALA A 340 -30.42 36.63 1.38
CA ALA A 340 -30.12 38.02 1.74
C ALA A 340 -29.19 38.08 2.95
N ASP A 341 -27.90 38.39 2.72
CA ASP A 341 -26.83 38.94 3.58
C ASP A 341 -26.80 38.65 5.10
N SER A 342 -27.54 37.66 5.60
CA SER A 342 -27.57 37.26 7.00
C SER A 342 -27.99 35.80 7.10
N VAL A 343 -27.13 34.99 7.72
CA VAL A 343 -27.41 33.56 7.96
C VAL A 343 -28.08 33.44 9.33
N THR A 344 -29.41 33.38 9.36
CA THR A 344 -30.16 32.93 10.55
C THR A 344 -30.49 31.45 10.42
N ILE A 345 -29.78 30.61 11.18
CA ILE A 345 -30.06 29.18 11.29
C ILE A 345 -31.28 28.99 12.19
N SER A 346 -32.46 28.80 11.60
CA SER A 346 -33.65 28.35 12.35
C SER A 346 -33.75 26.83 12.26
N SER A 347 -33.38 26.15 13.36
CA SER A 347 -33.57 24.71 13.52
C SER A 347 -35.04 24.40 13.80
N SER A 348 -35.73 23.75 12.87
CA SER A 348 -37.09 23.25 13.05
C SER A 348 -37.09 21.85 13.70
N HIS A 349 -36.67 21.79 14.97
CA HIS A 349 -37.05 20.69 15.85
C HIS A 349 -37.80 21.26 17.07
N PRO A 350 -39.01 20.72 17.39
CA PRO A 350 -39.76 21.17 18.53
C PRO A 350 -39.09 20.67 19.80
N THR A 351 -38.34 21.54 20.49
CA THR A 351 -37.94 21.31 21.87
C THR A 351 -39.19 21.41 22.73
N ALA A 352 -39.69 20.27 23.19
CA ALA A 352 -40.71 20.23 24.23
C ALA A 352 -40.12 20.88 25.50
N LEU A 353 -40.59 22.09 25.82
CA LEU A 353 -40.37 22.73 27.11
C LEU A 353 -41.30 22.05 28.13
N ALA A 354 -40.72 21.32 29.07
CA ALA A 354 -41.35 21.04 30.35
C ALA A 354 -41.03 22.20 31.30
N ALA A 355 -42.06 22.91 31.72
CA ALA A 355 -42.02 23.92 32.77
C ALA A 355 -42.14 23.25 34.14
N GLU A 356 -41.42 23.79 35.14
CA GLU A 356 -41.68 23.79 36.60
C GLU A 356 -40.41 24.39 37.27
N ALA A 357 -40.41 25.24 38.29
CA ALA A 357 -41.41 26.04 38.99
C ALA A 357 -40.61 27.09 39.80
N GLU A 358 -41.21 28.24 40.07
CA GLU A 358 -40.66 29.32 40.89
C GLU A 358 -40.52 28.92 42.37
N LYS A 359 -39.53 29.50 43.07
CA LYS A 359 -39.67 29.88 44.49
C LYS A 359 -38.74 31.04 44.88
N GLU A 360 -39.33 31.91 45.68
CA GLU A 360 -38.97 33.28 46.10
C GLU A 360 -37.71 33.44 46.98
N PHE A 361 -37.01 34.56 46.73
CA PHE A 361 -36.53 35.63 47.64
C PHE A 361 -35.98 35.31 49.06
N VAL A 362 -34.79 35.87 49.37
CA VAL A 362 -34.56 36.96 50.36
C VAL A 362 -33.05 37.15 50.69
N SER A 363 -32.60 38.41 50.55
CA SER A 363 -31.52 39.17 51.26
C SER A 363 -30.01 39.08 50.93
N SER A 364 -29.49 40.28 50.66
CA SER A 364 -28.10 40.79 50.46
C SER A 364 -27.33 41.01 51.79
N PRO A 365 -26.24 41.83 51.93
CA PRO A 365 -25.30 42.50 50.97
C PRO A 365 -23.81 42.53 51.42
N ILE A 366 -22.92 43.20 50.65
CA ILE A 366 -21.80 44.13 51.02
C ILE A 366 -21.13 44.55 49.68
N ALA A 367 -21.36 45.75 49.11
CA ALA A 367 -20.68 47.06 49.33
C ALA A 367 -19.15 47.00 49.14
N ALA A 368 -18.40 47.91 48.51
CA ALA A 368 -18.55 49.11 47.68
C ALA A 368 -17.13 49.35 47.08
N GLN A 369 -16.93 49.99 45.93
CA GLN A 369 -16.69 51.44 45.83
C GLN A 369 -16.60 51.87 44.36
N ALA A 370 -16.99 53.13 44.14
CA ALA A 370 -17.16 53.81 42.87
C ALA A 370 -16.27 55.07 42.78
N ALA A 371 -16.03 55.53 41.54
CA ALA A 371 -15.93 56.94 41.10
C ALA A 371 -15.81 56.93 39.56
N SER A 372 -16.78 57.37 38.72
CA SER A 372 -17.31 58.74 38.42
C SER A 372 -16.21 59.68 37.89
N THR A 373 -16.27 60.38 36.74
CA THR A 373 -17.29 61.22 36.06
C THR A 373 -16.87 61.48 34.58
N LYS A 374 -17.72 61.39 33.54
CA LYS A 374 -18.68 62.38 32.95
C LYS A 374 -18.09 63.39 31.93
N ALA A 375 -18.53 63.33 30.66
CA ALA A 375 -19.10 64.42 29.82
C ALA A 375 -18.90 64.24 28.29
N ALA A 376 -19.94 64.55 27.52
CA ALA A 376 -19.99 64.77 26.05
C ALA A 376 -20.33 66.27 25.79
N PRO A 377 -20.66 66.80 24.57
CA PRO A 377 -20.60 66.31 23.17
C PRO A 377 -20.11 67.39 22.12
N THR A 378 -20.49 67.20 20.83
CA THR A 378 -20.75 68.16 19.70
C THR A 378 -19.77 68.36 18.52
N GLU A 379 -20.31 68.08 17.30
CA GLU A 379 -20.17 68.73 15.95
C GLU A 379 -18.79 68.84 15.26
N ALA A 380 -18.61 68.87 13.93
CA ALA A 380 -19.32 68.54 12.67
C ALA A 380 -18.30 68.82 11.51
N VAL A 381 -18.68 68.55 10.25
CA VAL A 381 -18.14 69.07 8.95
C VAL A 381 -17.33 68.09 8.06
N ASN A 382 -18.02 67.66 6.97
CA ASN A 382 -17.71 67.56 5.52
C ASN A 382 -16.28 67.15 5.04
N ALA A 383 -16.05 66.50 3.88
CA ALA A 383 -16.79 66.34 2.62
C ALA A 383 -16.23 65.15 1.79
N GLU A 384 -17.08 64.57 0.91
CA GLU A 384 -16.91 64.29 -0.54
C GLU A 384 -15.58 63.68 -1.08
N ALA A 385 -15.50 62.79 -2.08
CA ALA A 385 -16.36 62.16 -3.10
C ALA A 385 -15.56 60.93 -3.65
N SER A 386 -16.16 59.77 -3.98
CA SER A 386 -16.73 59.38 -5.31
C SER A 386 -15.69 59.45 -6.45
N MET A 387 -15.44 58.51 -7.39
CA MET A 387 -16.22 57.53 -8.17
C MET A 387 -15.21 56.60 -8.92
N THR A 388 -15.33 55.26 -9.01
CA THR A 388 -16.13 54.36 -9.90
C THR A 388 -15.84 54.30 -11.42
N VAL A 389 -15.81 53.05 -11.94
CA VAL A 389 -16.25 52.52 -13.29
C VAL A 389 -15.22 52.62 -14.45
N ALA A 390 -15.04 51.73 -15.45
CA ALA A 390 -15.61 50.46 -16.00
C ALA A 390 -14.48 49.79 -16.86
N GLN A 391 -14.34 48.46 -17.01
CA GLN A 391 -15.06 47.45 -17.82
C GLN A 391 -14.85 47.42 -19.37
N HIS A 392 -14.58 46.19 -19.86
CA HIS A 392 -14.79 45.58 -21.23
C HIS A 392 -13.77 45.92 -22.35
N GLY A 393 -13.39 45.04 -23.29
CA GLY A 393 -13.72 43.63 -23.60
C GLY A 393 -13.14 43.20 -24.97
N ALA A 394 -12.93 41.88 -25.15
CA ALA A 394 -12.93 41.04 -26.37
C ALA A 394 -12.09 41.34 -27.65
N GLY A 395 -11.45 40.29 -28.19
CA GLY A 395 -11.61 39.93 -29.63
C GLY A 395 -10.39 39.58 -30.52
N ALA A 396 -10.17 38.27 -30.73
CA ALA A 396 -9.92 37.57 -32.01
C ALA A 396 -8.57 37.57 -32.80
N ALA A 397 -8.16 36.32 -33.12
CA ALA A 397 -7.67 35.77 -34.41
C ALA A 397 -6.18 35.81 -34.85
N GLY A 398 -5.66 34.62 -35.21
CA GLY A 398 -4.87 34.41 -36.45
C GLY A 398 -3.42 33.86 -36.34
N THR A 399 -3.23 32.56 -36.65
CA THR A 399 -2.25 31.94 -37.62
C THR A 399 -0.86 32.61 -37.81
N THR A 400 0.33 31.98 -37.89
CA THR A 400 0.77 30.65 -38.35
C THR A 400 2.31 30.54 -38.26
N PHE A 401 2.82 29.30 -38.15
CA PHE A 401 4.07 28.71 -38.70
C PHE A 401 5.51 29.14 -38.27
N SER A 402 6.31 28.07 -38.06
CA SER A 402 7.73 27.85 -38.42
C SER A 402 8.80 27.88 -37.32
N ALA A 403 9.29 26.67 -37.00
CA ALA A 403 10.71 26.35 -36.72
C ALA A 403 11.55 26.51 -38.03
N PRO A 404 12.90 26.38 -38.10
CA PRO A 404 13.79 25.64 -37.17
C PRO A 404 15.25 26.20 -37.00
N ALA A 405 16.04 25.40 -36.28
CA ALA A 405 17.47 25.09 -36.53
C ALA A 405 18.59 25.97 -35.91
N SER A 406 19.32 25.29 -35.02
CA SER A 406 20.76 25.01 -35.10
C SER A 406 21.81 25.99 -34.55
N ALA A 407 22.70 25.33 -33.78
CA ALA A 407 24.16 25.42 -33.77
C ALA A 407 24.88 26.43 -32.85
N ALA A 408 25.57 25.82 -31.87
CA ALA A 408 27.02 25.89 -31.65
C ALA A 408 27.64 27.12 -30.95
N GLY A 409 28.66 26.80 -30.14
CA GLY A 409 29.60 27.72 -29.49
C GLY A 409 29.24 27.92 -28.01
N GLY A 410 29.94 27.37 -27.02
CA GLY A 410 31.40 27.32 -26.87
C GLY A 410 31.78 28.39 -25.85
N GLY A 411 32.34 28.00 -24.71
CA GLY A 411 32.83 28.97 -23.72
C GLY A 411 32.86 28.45 -22.29
N SER A 412 33.92 27.72 -21.96
CA SER A 412 34.36 27.46 -20.59
C SER A 412 35.09 28.69 -20.04
N THR A 413 34.69 29.15 -18.87
CA THR A 413 35.48 29.85 -17.83
C THR A 413 34.52 29.98 -16.64
N GLY A 414 34.78 29.48 -15.45
CA GLY A 414 35.95 29.69 -14.62
C GLY A 414 35.43 30.19 -13.26
N GLU A 415 35.51 29.31 -12.25
CA GLU A 415 35.68 29.60 -10.82
C GLU A 415 35.06 30.88 -10.22
N LYS A 416 34.16 30.72 -9.23
CA LYS A 416 34.51 31.15 -7.87
C LYS A 416 33.62 30.55 -6.79
N LEU A 417 34.31 29.85 -5.89
CA LEU A 417 33.96 29.48 -4.55
C LEU A 417 33.51 30.73 -3.74
N TYR A 418 32.33 30.68 -3.12
CA TYR A 418 32.07 31.35 -1.85
C TYR A 418 31.29 30.37 -0.98
N THR A 419 31.99 29.83 0.00
CA THR A 419 31.42 29.25 1.21
C THR A 419 30.85 30.38 2.06
N ASP A 420 29.55 30.32 2.34
CA ASP A 420 29.04 30.81 3.62
C ASP A 420 28.32 29.65 4.31
N VAL A 421 28.88 29.28 5.45
CA VAL A 421 28.32 28.32 6.40
C VAL A 421 27.36 29.13 7.26
N GLU A 422 26.07 28.98 7.01
CA GLU A 422 25.05 29.31 8.01
C GLU A 422 24.25 28.04 8.29
N SER A 423 24.56 27.46 9.45
CA SER A 423 23.94 26.27 10.01
C SER A 423 22.42 26.42 10.05
N SER A 424 21.73 25.67 9.20
CA SER A 424 20.31 25.38 9.34
C SER A 424 20.12 23.87 9.34
N SER A 425 19.62 23.37 10.48
CA SER A 425 19.37 21.98 10.79
C SER A 425 18.51 21.29 9.72
N ALA A 426 19.12 20.38 8.95
CA ALA A 426 18.41 19.49 8.06
C ALA A 426 17.69 18.38 8.88
N PRO A 427 16.45 18.01 8.53
CA PRO A 427 15.75 16.91 9.20
C PRO A 427 16.42 15.57 8.87
N VAL A 428 16.74 14.84 9.93
CA VAL A 428 17.30 13.49 9.91
C VAL A 428 16.36 12.57 9.13
N ALA A 429 16.93 11.83 8.18
CA ALA A 429 16.23 10.79 7.42
C ALA A 429 15.71 9.71 8.38
N ALA A 430 14.42 9.41 8.31
CA ALA A 430 13.76 8.41 9.16
C ALA A 430 14.41 7.03 9.00
N SER A 431 15.15 6.63 10.03
CA SER A 431 15.57 5.27 10.30
C SER A 431 14.32 4.44 10.64
N GLY A 432 14.29 3.17 10.25
CA GLY A 432 13.20 2.28 10.64
C GLY A 432 13.16 2.11 12.17
N PRO A 433 12.00 1.76 12.76
CA PRO A 433 11.90 1.64 14.21
C PRO A 433 12.86 0.57 14.75
N LEU A 434 13.57 0.88 15.83
CA LEU A 434 14.51 -0.02 16.49
C LEU A 434 13.73 -1.04 17.33
N PRO A 435 13.72 -2.35 16.98
CA PRO A 435 13.04 -3.36 17.76
C PRO A 435 13.92 -3.82 18.93
N VAL A 436 13.35 -3.81 20.14
CA VAL A 436 13.97 -4.30 21.37
C VAL A 436 13.04 -5.35 22.00
N GLN A 437 13.54 -6.55 22.24
CA GLN A 437 12.79 -7.57 22.98
C GLN A 437 13.16 -7.50 24.46
N GLN A 438 12.17 -7.32 25.32
CA GLN A 438 12.35 -7.32 26.77
C GLN A 438 12.35 -8.76 27.35
N PRO A 439 12.96 -8.97 28.54
CA PRO A 439 13.02 -10.29 29.18
C PRO A 439 11.66 -10.91 29.52
N ASP A 440 10.61 -10.09 29.65
CA ASP A 440 9.22 -10.51 29.88
C ASP A 440 8.53 -11.03 28.60
N GLY A 441 9.21 -10.96 27.45
CA GLY A 441 8.70 -11.34 26.14
C GLY A 441 7.94 -10.23 25.41
N THR A 442 7.92 -9.00 25.93
CA THR A 442 7.34 -7.82 25.27
C THR A 442 8.28 -7.30 24.18
N TRP A 443 7.74 -7.01 23.00
CA TRP A 443 8.46 -6.34 21.93
C TRP A 443 8.21 -4.83 21.99
N GLU A 444 9.27 -4.03 22.04
CA GLU A 444 9.19 -2.58 21.93
C GLU A 444 9.79 -2.11 20.59
N TYR A 445 9.13 -1.15 19.95
CA TYR A 445 9.54 -0.52 18.71
C TYR A 445 9.68 0.98 18.98
N HIS A 446 10.91 1.48 18.94
CA HIS A 446 11.23 2.89 19.17
C HIS A 446 11.35 3.60 17.83
N TYR A 447 10.59 4.68 17.65
CA TYR A 447 10.58 5.48 16.44
C TYR A 447 11.42 6.75 16.64
N ASP A 448 12.00 7.28 15.56
CA ASP A 448 12.88 8.46 15.61
C ASP A 448 12.18 9.74 16.11
N ASN A 449 10.85 9.78 16.03
CA ASN A 449 10.03 10.88 16.55
C ASN A 449 9.74 10.77 18.06
N GLY A 450 10.28 9.75 18.74
CA GLY A 450 10.06 9.49 20.16
C GLY A 450 8.83 8.66 20.47
N ASP A 451 8.05 8.26 19.46
CA ASP A 451 6.91 7.35 19.65
C ASP A 451 7.42 5.95 20.00
N VAL A 452 6.64 5.22 20.79
CA VAL A 452 6.96 3.86 21.22
C VAL A 452 5.77 2.95 21.00
N THR A 453 5.98 1.83 20.32
CA THR A 453 4.97 0.76 20.23
C THR A 453 5.42 -0.44 21.05
N LYS A 454 4.56 -0.97 21.93
CA LYS A 454 4.82 -2.15 22.74
C LYS A 454 3.84 -3.26 22.37
N VAL A 455 4.32 -4.47 22.15
CA VAL A 455 3.51 -5.66 21.86
C VAL A 455 3.79 -6.70 22.93
N ARG A 456 2.83 -6.91 23.81
CA ARG A 456 2.91 -7.87 24.91
C ARG A 456 2.55 -9.28 24.44
N LYS A 457 2.96 -10.29 25.22
CA LYS A 457 2.74 -11.71 24.92
C LYS A 457 1.25 -12.12 24.90
N ASP A 458 0.41 -11.40 25.64
CA ASP A 458 -1.05 -11.59 25.68
C ASP A 458 -1.78 -11.04 24.44
N GLY A 459 -1.05 -10.43 23.50
CA GLY A 459 -1.59 -9.80 22.30
C GLY A 459 -1.95 -8.33 22.46
N THR A 460 -1.79 -7.76 23.66
CA THR A 460 -2.03 -6.34 23.93
C THR A 460 -0.99 -5.48 23.21
N LYS A 461 -1.45 -4.45 22.49
CA LYS A 461 -0.60 -3.49 21.77
C LYS A 461 -0.77 -2.10 22.35
N VAL A 462 0.31 -1.48 22.79
CA VAL A 462 0.32 -0.12 23.34
C VAL A 462 1.08 0.78 22.38
N PHE A 463 0.44 1.84 21.92
CA PHE A 463 1.04 2.89 21.09
C PHE A 463 1.13 4.16 21.92
N GLN A 464 2.35 4.59 22.24
CA GLN A 464 2.61 5.80 23.00
C GLN A 464 3.11 6.86 22.03
N THR A 465 2.34 7.92 21.86
CA THR A 465 2.77 9.15 21.21
C THR A 465 2.84 10.28 22.24
N LYS A 466 3.41 11.42 21.85
CA LYS A 466 3.54 12.59 22.75
C LYS A 466 2.22 13.04 23.38
N ASP A 467 1.12 12.94 22.63
CA ASP A 467 -0.17 13.53 22.99
C ASP A 467 -1.25 12.47 23.30
N LEU A 468 -0.93 11.17 23.18
CA LEU A 468 -1.91 10.10 23.29
C LEU A 468 -1.25 8.75 23.56
N THR A 469 -1.78 7.99 24.52
CA THR A 469 -1.51 6.55 24.65
C THR A 469 -2.72 5.77 24.17
N THR A 470 -2.53 4.88 23.20
CA THR A 470 -3.58 3.98 22.69
C THR A 470 -3.23 2.54 23.05
N THR A 471 -4.09 1.87 23.81
CA THR A 471 -3.95 0.46 24.18
C THR A 471 -5.03 -0.35 23.49
N VAL A 472 -4.63 -1.29 22.63
CA VAL A 472 -5.52 -2.27 21.99
C VAL A 472 -5.35 -3.60 22.72
N TYR A 473 -6.39 -4.04 23.42
CA TYR A 473 -6.37 -5.30 24.17
C TYR A 473 -6.63 -6.49 23.24
N GLY A 474 -6.19 -7.68 23.65
CA GLY A 474 -6.48 -8.93 22.93
C GLY A 474 -7.97 -9.26 22.81
N SER A 475 -8.82 -8.69 23.69
CA SER A 475 -10.28 -8.78 23.63
C SER A 475 -10.91 -8.01 22.47
N GLY A 476 -10.17 -7.09 21.84
CA GLY A 476 -10.67 -6.15 20.84
C GLY A 476 -11.07 -4.79 21.41
N ASP A 477 -11.04 -4.60 22.73
CA ASP A 477 -11.26 -3.31 23.37
C ASP A 477 -10.10 -2.35 23.05
N THR A 478 -10.40 -1.06 22.87
CA THR A 478 -9.40 -0.03 22.59
C THR A 478 -9.53 1.12 23.58
N LEU A 479 -8.47 1.38 24.34
CA LEU A 479 -8.39 2.47 25.30
C LEU A 479 -7.51 3.59 24.74
N PHE A 480 -8.01 4.82 24.76
CA PHE A 480 -7.30 6.04 24.43
C PHE A 480 -7.10 6.85 25.72
N GLU A 481 -5.87 7.16 26.09
CA GLU A 481 -5.52 7.93 27.29
C GLU A 481 -4.80 9.21 26.88
N TYR A 482 -5.34 10.34 27.30
CA TYR A 482 -4.82 11.66 26.98
C TYR A 482 -4.04 12.24 28.17
N PRO A 483 -3.04 13.13 27.93
CA PRO A 483 -2.23 13.73 29.00
C PRO A 483 -3.00 14.55 30.03
N ASN A 484 -4.21 15.00 29.70
CA ASN A 484 -5.11 15.75 30.56
C ASN A 484 -5.95 14.85 31.50
N ASN A 485 -5.60 13.58 31.66
CA ASN A 485 -6.35 12.55 32.41
C ASN A 485 -7.74 12.22 31.85
N THR A 486 -8.09 12.66 30.63
CA THR A 486 -9.28 12.13 29.95
C THR A 486 -8.95 10.78 29.31
N SER A 487 -9.91 9.86 29.27
CA SER A 487 -9.77 8.60 28.55
C SER A 487 -11.03 8.20 27.80
N ILE A 488 -10.88 7.43 26.73
CA ILE A 488 -11.99 6.88 25.95
C ILE A 488 -11.74 5.37 25.82
N LEU A 489 -12.64 4.56 26.35
CA LEU A 489 -12.63 3.10 26.20
C LEU A 489 -13.72 2.70 25.21
N ASP A 490 -13.31 2.27 24.02
CA ASP A 490 -14.17 1.64 23.03
C ASP A 490 -14.16 0.13 23.27
N ARG A 491 -15.27 -0.41 23.76
CA ARG A 491 -15.44 -1.83 24.04
C ARG A 491 -15.87 -2.58 22.79
N ALA A 492 -15.48 -3.85 22.70
CA ALA A 492 -15.82 -4.73 21.58
C ALA A 492 -17.33 -4.98 21.42
N ASP A 493 -18.15 -4.72 22.46
CA ASP A 493 -19.61 -4.79 22.42
C ASP A 493 -20.29 -3.53 21.84
N GLY A 494 -19.51 -2.55 21.36
CA GLY A 494 -20.01 -1.32 20.74
C GLY A 494 -20.32 -0.20 21.75
N VAL A 495 -19.94 -0.37 23.02
CA VAL A 495 -20.08 0.67 24.04
C VAL A 495 -18.80 1.52 24.11
N ARG A 496 -18.96 2.84 24.06
CA ARG A 496 -17.91 3.83 24.32
C ARG A 496 -18.07 4.40 25.72
N ILE A 497 -17.02 4.36 26.53
CA ILE A 497 -16.98 4.98 27.86
C ILE A 497 -15.95 6.12 27.81
N THR A 498 -16.41 7.36 27.99
CA THR A 498 -15.54 8.54 28.09
C THR A 498 -15.38 8.91 29.56
N THR A 499 -14.14 8.91 30.06
CA THR A 499 -13.80 9.43 31.39
C THR A 499 -13.21 10.83 31.21
N TYR A 500 -13.81 11.82 31.85
CA TYR A 500 -13.34 13.20 31.82
C TYR A 500 -12.26 13.44 32.88
N ALA A 501 -11.56 14.57 32.76
CA ALA A 501 -10.44 14.93 33.64
C ALA A 501 -10.87 15.10 35.11
N ASP A 502 -12.15 15.36 35.37
CA ASP A 502 -12.76 15.45 36.70
C ASP A 502 -13.14 14.07 37.29
N GLY A 503 -12.89 12.99 36.55
CA GLY A 503 -13.22 11.61 36.94
C GLY A 503 -14.66 11.20 36.63
N THR A 504 -15.48 12.08 36.06
CA THR A 504 -16.84 11.71 35.63
C THR A 504 -16.79 10.83 34.40
N THR A 505 -17.74 9.88 34.29
CA THR A 505 -17.80 8.93 33.17
C THR A 505 -19.11 9.06 32.43
N GLN A 506 -19.05 9.08 31.10
CA GLN A 506 -20.20 9.03 30.20
C GLN A 506 -20.15 7.78 29.32
N GLU A 507 -21.23 7.00 29.32
CA GLU A 507 -21.39 5.82 28.48
C GLU A 507 -22.29 6.12 27.27
N GLU A 508 -21.81 5.80 26.07
CA GLU A 508 -22.54 5.94 24.80
C GLU A 508 -22.52 4.61 24.04
N ARG A 509 -23.68 4.19 23.49
CA ARG A 509 -23.74 3.03 22.59
C ARG A 509 -23.59 3.47 21.14
N LEU A 510 -22.51 3.04 20.50
CA LEU A 510 -22.27 3.26 19.07
C LEU A 510 -23.25 2.37 18.29
N LYS A 511 -24.14 2.99 17.49
CA LYS A 511 -25.14 2.30 16.66
C LYS A 511 -24.57 1.77 15.35
#